data_AF-A0A1H2H5I1-F1
#
_entry.id   AF-A0A1H2H5I1-F1
#
_cell.length_a   1.000
_cell.length_b   1.000
_cell.length_c   1.000
_cell.angle_alpha   90.00
_cell.angle_beta   90.00
_cell.angle_gamma   90.00
#
_symmetry.space_group_name_H-M   'P 1'
#
loop_
_entity.id
_entity.type
_entity.pdbx_description
1 polymer ?
#
loop_
_entity_poly.entity_id
_entity_poly.type
_entity_poly.pdbx_seq_one_letter_code
_entity_poly.pdbx_strand_id
1 'polypeptide(L)' 'MIASNIFRWIGSLFTDLLFIPFNKLRLDIATADLGWWISNAVNWIFMLVLLVLFAYWMKESKKFLREGTEDKA' A
#
# COMPACT_ATOMS: atom_id res chain seq x y z
N MET A 1 -1.95 34.48 -22.05
CA MET A 1 -2.95 33.47 -22.48
C MET A 1 -2.39 32.05 -22.70
N ILE A 2 -1.06 31.85 -22.74
CA ILE A 2 -0.45 30.50 -22.87
C ILE A 2 -0.39 29.75 -21.53
N ALA A 3 -0.09 30.45 -20.42
CA ALA A 3 -0.04 29.85 -19.08
C ALA A 3 -1.38 29.20 -18.67
N SER A 4 -2.51 29.86 -18.94
CA SER A 4 -3.84 29.28 -18.67
C SER A 4 -4.13 28.02 -19.47
N ASN A 5 -3.53 27.86 -20.66
CA ASN A 5 -3.67 26.64 -21.47
C ASN A 5 -2.84 25.50 -20.90
N ILE A 6 -1.57 25.70 -20.53
CA ILE A 6 -0.74 24.60 -19.99
C ILE A 6 -1.33 24.05 -18.67
N PHE A 7 -1.85 24.90 -17.79
CA PHE A 7 -2.52 24.44 -16.57
C PHE A 7 -3.83 23.68 -16.84
N ARG A 8 -4.59 24.04 -17.88
CA ARG A 8 -5.77 23.29 -18.30
C ARG A 8 -5.42 21.91 -18.86
N TRP A 9 -4.36 21.83 -19.68
CA TRP A 9 -3.85 20.57 -20.22
C TRP A 9 -3.32 19.64 -19.14
N ILE A 10 -2.59 20.20 -18.16
CA ILE A 10 -2.17 19.43 -16.98
C ILE A 10 -3.39 18.95 -16.22
N GLY A 11 -4.37 19.82 -15.98
CA GLY A 11 -5.63 19.47 -15.33
C GLY A 11 -6.32 18.28 -16.00
N SER A 12 -6.59 18.36 -17.31
CA SER A 12 -7.25 17.28 -18.06
C SER A 12 -6.42 16.00 -18.13
N LEU A 13 -5.09 16.11 -18.26
CA LEU A 13 -4.20 14.94 -18.18
C LEU A 13 -4.40 14.18 -16.87
N PHE A 14 -4.49 14.88 -15.75
CA PHE A 14 -4.69 14.23 -14.45
C PHE A 14 -6.13 13.77 -14.25
N THR A 15 -7.13 14.64 -14.41
CA THR A 15 -8.52 14.31 -14.08
C THR A 15 -9.17 13.36 -15.08
N ASP A 16 -8.89 13.54 -16.36
CA ASP A 16 -9.63 12.88 -17.44
C ASP A 16 -8.88 11.65 -17.96
N LEU A 17 -7.59 11.49 -17.64
CA LEU A 17 -6.79 10.33 -18.02
C LEU A 17 -6.18 9.60 -16.82
N LEU A 18 -5.24 10.24 -16.10
CA LEU A 18 -4.45 9.55 -15.07
C LEU A 18 -5.27 9.15 -13.83
N PHE A 19 -6.34 9.87 -13.52
CA PHE A 19 -7.20 9.59 -12.36
C PHE A 19 -8.36 8.65 -12.65
N ILE A 20 -8.57 8.22 -13.90
CA ILE A 20 -9.56 7.18 -14.22
C ILE A 20 -9.46 5.97 -13.27
N PRO A 21 -8.29 5.31 -13.08
CA PRO A 21 -8.19 4.16 -12.19
C PRO A 21 -8.50 4.50 -10.72
N PHE A 22 -8.08 5.67 -10.24
CA PHE A 22 -8.35 6.11 -8.87
C PHE A 22 -9.84 6.43 -8.65
N ASN A 23 -10.49 7.04 -9.64
CA ASN A 23 -11.92 7.30 -9.60
C ASN A 23 -12.72 6.00 -9.59
N LYS A 24 -12.35 5.02 -10.42
CA LYS A 24 -12.97 3.68 -10.39
C LYS A 24 -12.79 3.00 -9.03
N LEU A 25 -11.58 3.06 -8.46
CA LEU A 25 -11.32 2.50 -7.14
C LEU A 25 -12.22 3.13 -6.07
N ARG A 26 -12.35 4.46 -6.08
CA ARG A 26 -13.07 5.22 -5.06
C ARG A 26 -14.60 5.18 -5.22
N LEU A 27 -15.09 5.26 -6.45
CA LEU A 27 -16.52 5.46 -6.72
C LEU A 27 -17.24 4.15 -7.04
N ASP A 28 -16.57 3.22 -7.70
CA ASP A 28 -17.18 1.97 -8.15
C ASP A 28 -16.81 0.81 -7.20
N ILE A 29 -15.51 0.59 -7.00
CA ILE A 29 -15.02 -0.57 -6.25
C ILE A 29 -15.29 -0.40 -4.76
N ALA A 30 -14.95 0.76 -4.18
CA ALA A 30 -15.10 0.97 -2.74
C ALA A 30 -16.56 0.97 -2.25
N THR A 31 -17.52 1.26 -3.12
CA THR A 31 -18.95 1.34 -2.80
C THR A 31 -19.70 0.02 -3.03
N ALA A 32 -19.09 -0.92 -3.76
CA ALA A 32 -19.64 -2.25 -3.98
C ALA A 32 -19.56 -3.13 -2.73
N ASP A 33 -20.29 -4.25 -2.74
CA ASP A 33 -20.17 -5.28 -1.70
C ASP A 33 -18.72 -5.79 -1.61
N LEU A 34 -18.20 -5.90 -0.39
CA LEU A 34 -16.79 -6.19 -0.09
C LEU A 34 -15.80 -5.12 -0.59
N GLY A 35 -16.28 -3.98 -1.09
CA GLY A 35 -15.49 -2.93 -1.70
C GLY A 35 -14.38 -2.35 -0.82
N TRP A 36 -14.65 -2.22 0.48
CA TRP A 36 -13.64 -1.80 1.47
C TRP A 36 -12.48 -2.80 1.55
N TRP A 37 -12.78 -4.10 1.54
CA TRP A 37 -11.75 -5.16 1.60
C TRP A 37 -10.91 -5.17 0.34
N ILE A 38 -11.55 -5.10 -0.82
CA ILE A 38 -10.89 -5.12 -2.14
C ILE A 38 -10.02 -3.87 -2.33
N SER A 39 -10.54 -2.69 -1.99
CA SER A 39 -9.79 -1.43 -2.04
C SER A 39 -8.54 -1.43 -1.17
N ASN A 40 -8.54 -2.24 -0.09
CA ASN A 40 -7.42 -2.38 0.83
C ASN A 40 -6.58 -3.64 0.59
N ALA A 41 -6.75 -4.37 -0.51
CA ALA A 41 -6.05 -5.63 -0.76
C ALA A 41 -4.52 -5.50 -0.67
N VAL A 42 -3.95 -4.40 -1.17
CA VAL A 42 -2.50 -4.12 -1.07
C VAL A 42 -2.06 -3.94 0.39
N ASN A 43 -2.87 -3.26 1.21
CA ASN A 43 -2.60 -3.10 2.64
C ASN A 43 -2.64 -4.45 3.35
N TRP A 44 -3.60 -5.31 3.02
CA TRP A 44 -3.67 -6.68 3.54
C TRP A 44 -2.44 -7.51 3.18
N ILE A 45 -1.92 -7.39 1.96
CA ILE A 45 -0.67 -8.04 1.54
C ILE A 45 0.50 -7.55 2.39
N PHE A 46 0.66 -6.24 2.58
CA PHE A 46 1.73 -5.72 3.41
C PHE A 46 1.61 -6.13 4.88
N MET A 47 0.38 -6.18 5.43
CA MET A 47 0.13 -6.71 6.77
C MET A 47 0.54 -8.19 6.88
N LEU A 48 0.23 -9.01 5.89
CA LEU A 48 0.65 -10.41 5.87
C LEU A 48 2.17 -10.55 5.83
N VAL A 49 2.84 -9.79 4.95
CA VAL A 49 4.31 -9.79 4.84
C VAL A 49 4.94 -9.37 6.17
N LEU A 50 4.42 -8.32 6.80
CA LEU A 50 4.88 -7.86 8.12
C LEU A 50 4.75 -8.96 9.16
N LEU A 51 3.62 -9.65 9.24
CA LEU A 51 3.40 -10.74 10.20
C LEU A 51 4.37 -11.91 9.98
N VAL A 52 4.64 -12.28 8.73
CA VAL A 52 5.61 -13.35 8.40
C VAL A 52 7.02 -12.96 8.80
N LEU A 53 7.46 -11.76 8.44
CA LEU A 53 8.79 -11.25 8.80
C LEU A 53 8.94 -11.09 10.31
N PHE A 54 7.90 -10.62 10.99
CA PHE A 54 7.88 -10.51 12.44
C PHE A 54 7.98 -11.89 13.11
N ALA A 55 7.20 -12.87 12.66
CA ALA A 55 7.27 -14.24 13.17
C ALA A 55 8.65 -14.87 12.94
N TYR A 56 9.24 -14.66 11.76
CA TYR A 56 10.61 -15.08 11.45
C TYR A 56 11.62 -14.44 12.42
N TRP A 57 11.55 -13.12 12.59
CA TRP A 57 12.45 -12.38 13.46
C TRP A 57 12.37 -12.87 14.91
N MET A 58 11.15 -13.00 15.45
CA MET A 58 10.94 -13.49 16.82
C MET A 58 11.47 -14.91 17.03
N LYS A 59 11.35 -15.77 16.01
CA LYS A 59 11.92 -17.12 16.02
C LYS A 59 13.45 -17.08 16.09
N GLU A 60 14.10 -16.28 15.26
CA GLU A 60 15.57 -16.14 15.26
C GLU A 60 16.08 -15.50 16.56
N SER A 61 15.42 -14.45 17.07
CA SER A 61 15.77 -13.87 18.38
C SER A 61 15.71 -14.89 19.51
N LYS A 62 14.66 -15.73 19.55
CA LYS A 62 14.54 -16.79 20.55
C LYS A 62 15.62 -17.87 20.38
N LYS A 63 16.03 -18.17 19.15
CA LYS A 63 17.09 -19.12 18.86
C LYS A 63 18.43 -18.64 19.43
N PHE A 64 18.83 -17.40 19.12
CA PHE A 64 20.09 -16.83 19.62
C PHE A 64 20.13 -16.74 21.15
N LEU A 65 19.02 -16.38 21.79
CA LEU A 65 18.92 -16.38 23.25
C LEU A 65 19.16 -17.78 23.85
N ARG A 66 18.64 -18.84 23.21
CA ARG A 66 18.82 -20.22 23.67
C ARG A 66 20.22 -20.76 23.42
N GLU A 67 20.84 -20.37 22.31
CA GLU A 67 22.19 -20.80 21.91
C GLU A 67 23.28 -19.98 22.61
N GLY A 68 22.93 -18.86 23.25
CA GLY A 68 23.89 -17.97 23.92
C GLY A 68 24.78 -17.19 22.95
N THR A 69 24.42 -17.15 21.66
CA THR A 69 25.15 -16.45 20.58
C THR A 69 24.58 -15.06 20.30
N GLU A 70 23.72 -14.56 21.19
CA GLU A 70 23.25 -13.18 21.18
C GLU A 70 24.43 -12.22 21.31
N ASP A 71 24.47 -11.21 20.44
CA ASP A 71 25.41 -10.10 20.60
C ASP A 71 24.98 -9.25 21.81
N LYS A 72 25.82 -9.23 22.83
CA LYS A 72 25.61 -8.47 24.06
C LYS A 72 26.57 -7.30 24.05
N ALA A 73 26.03 -6.11 23.77
CA ALA A 73 26.75 -4.86 23.97
C ALA A 73 27.05 -4.62 25.46
#